data_AF-A0A938WA29-F1
#
_entry.id   AF-A0A938WA29-F1
#
_cell.length_a   1.000
_cell.length_b   1.000
_cell.length_c   1.000
_cell.angle_alpha   90.00
_cell.angle_beta   90.00
_cell.angle_gamma   90.00
#
_symmetry.space_group_name_H-M   'P 1'
#
loop_
_entity.id
_entity.type
_entity.pdbx_description
1 polymer ?
#
loop_
_entity_poly.entity_id
_entity_poly.type
_entity_poly.pdbx_seq_one_letter_code
_entity_poly.pdbx_strand_id
1 'polypeptide(L)'
;MLICKVVKPLVSTNRIADFQHKHLQVVLDGSTQKVAVDAVGAIPGDWVICVGSSAAREAAGSKSYPSDLTIVGIIDHWDPDAAKEMAAGKPANPAAPSGSGGAK
;
A
#
# COMPACT_ATOMS: atom_id res chain seq x y z
N MET A 1 -8.90 6.44 1.99
CA MET A 1 -7.64 5.66 2.09
C MET A 1 -7.79 4.42 1.23
N LEU A 2 -6.68 3.84 0.77
CA LEU A 2 -6.64 2.61 -0.02
C LEU A 2 -5.90 1.54 0.77
N ILE A 3 -6.28 0.28 0.54
CA ILE A 3 -5.52 -0.87 1.03
C ILE A 3 -4.77 -1.43 -0.16
N CYS A 4 -3.44 -1.41 -0.08
CA CYS A 4 -2.59 -1.87 -1.16
C CYS A 4 -1.63 -2.96 -0.67
N LYS A 5 -1.19 -3.83 -1.59
CA LYS A 5 -0.09 -4.76 -1.32
C LYS A 5 1.21 -4.23 -1.92
N VAL A 6 2.28 -4.16 -1.14
CA VAL A 6 3.61 -3.78 -1.66
C VAL A 6 4.16 -4.89 -2.55
N VAL A 7 4.59 -4.52 -3.75
CA VAL A 7 5.16 -5.46 -4.74
C VAL A 7 6.67 -5.43 -4.70
N LYS A 8 7.26 -4.23 -4.83
CA LYS A 8 8.71 -4.04 -4.91
C LYS A 8 9.10 -2.57 -4.73
N PRO A 9 10.35 -2.29 -4.33
CA PRO A 9 10.91 -0.95 -4.39
C PRO A 9 10.95 -0.41 -5.82
N LEU A 10 10.84 0.90 -5.96
CA LEU A 10 11.03 1.63 -7.21
C LEU A 10 12.15 2.65 -7.06
N VAL A 11 13.06 2.69 -8.02
CA VAL A 11 14.15 3.67 -8.08
C VAL A 11 13.96 4.57 -9.30
N SER A 12 14.00 5.88 -9.09
CA SER A 12 14.00 6.88 -10.16
C SER A 12 15.16 7.85 -9.93
N THR A 13 16.15 7.79 -10.84
CA THR A 13 17.41 8.55 -10.74
C THR A 13 17.35 9.90 -11.44
N ASN A 14 16.49 10.06 -12.45
CA ASN A 14 16.21 11.34 -13.10
C ASN A 14 14.83 11.85 -12.64
N ARG A 15 14.81 13.00 -11.97
CA ARG A 15 13.60 13.57 -11.32
C ARG A 15 13.76 15.07 -11.09
N ILE A 16 12.64 15.76 -10.97
CA ILE A 16 12.62 17.17 -10.53
C ILE A 16 13.16 17.28 -9.09
N ALA A 17 13.79 18.40 -8.77
CA ALA A 17 14.40 18.62 -7.45
C ALA A 17 13.39 18.46 -6.30
N ASP A 18 12.17 18.95 -6.50
CA ASP A 18 11.10 18.94 -5.48
C ASP A 18 10.60 17.53 -5.13
N PHE A 19 10.85 16.52 -5.98
CA PHE A 19 10.51 15.13 -5.69
C PHE A 19 11.53 14.43 -4.78
N GLN A 20 12.65 15.11 -4.48
CA GLN A 20 13.66 14.69 -3.50
C GLN A 20 14.13 13.23 -3.67
N HIS A 21 14.65 12.62 -2.61
CA HIS A 21 15.10 11.22 -2.58
C HIS A 21 14.26 10.39 -1.60
N LYS A 22 12.93 10.55 -1.62
CA LYS A 22 12.02 9.72 -0.84
C LYS A 22 11.98 8.28 -1.38
N HIS A 23 11.78 7.32 -0.49
CA HIS A 23 11.55 5.92 -0.85
C HIS A 23 10.25 5.79 -1.63
N LEU A 24 10.27 4.99 -2.69
CA LEU A 24 9.11 4.70 -3.52
C LEU A 24 8.87 3.19 -3.58
N GLN A 25 7.61 2.81 -3.53
CA GLN A 25 7.17 1.43 -3.66
C GLN A 25 6.20 1.31 -4.83
N VAL A 26 6.31 0.21 -5.58
CA VAL A 26 5.21 -0.25 -6.43
C VAL A 26 4.24 -1.00 -5.54
N VAL A 27 2.97 -0.61 -5.58
CA VAL A 27 1.89 -1.22 -4.80
C VAL A 27 0.74 -1.68 -5.70
N LEU A 28 0.00 -2.70 -5.27
CA LEU A 28 -1.20 -3.19 -5.93
C LEU A 28 -2.45 -2.73 -5.19
N ASP A 29 -3.30 -1.98 -5.89
CA ASP A 29 -4.68 -1.70 -5.50
C ASP A 29 -5.58 -2.66 -6.31
N GLY A 30 -5.94 -3.79 -5.71
CA GLY A 30 -6.50 -4.94 -6.43
C GLY A 30 -5.50 -5.48 -7.46
N SER A 31 -5.83 -5.38 -8.74
CA SER A 31 -4.96 -5.75 -9.87
C SER A 31 -4.19 -4.56 -10.48
N THR A 32 -4.48 -3.33 -10.05
CA THR A 32 -3.88 -2.13 -10.64
C THR A 32 -2.59 -1.76 -9.91
N GLN A 33 -1.51 -1.59 -10.66
CA GLN A 33 -0.24 -1.10 -10.12
C GLN A 33 -0.27 0.42 -9.94
N LYS A 34 0.20 0.88 -8.78
CA LYS A 34 0.39 2.28 -8.43
C LYS A 34 1.78 2.48 -7.86
N VAL A 35 2.26 3.72 -7.86
CA VAL A 35 3.50 4.11 -7.17
C VAL A 35 3.12 4.90 -5.94
N ALA A 36 3.64 4.53 -4.78
CA ALA A 36 3.41 5.24 -3.54
C ALA A 36 4.75 5.70 -2.93
N VAL A 37 4.75 6.88 -2.32
CA VAL A 37 5.82 7.30 -1.42
C VAL A 37 5.76 6.45 -0.15
N ASP A 38 6.90 5.95 0.30
CA ASP A 38 7.00 5.20 1.53
C ASP A 38 7.60 6.06 2.65
N ALA A 39 6.75 6.47 3.58
CA ALA A 39 7.13 7.24 4.76
C ALA A 39 7.31 6.34 6.01
N VAL A 40 7.08 5.02 5.88
CA VAL A 40 6.97 4.08 7.01
C VAL A 40 8.09 3.05 7.01
N GLY A 41 8.56 2.63 5.83
CA GLY A 41 9.55 1.56 5.67
C GLY A 41 8.91 0.21 5.39
N ALA A 42 7.87 0.17 4.55
CA ALA A 42 7.21 -1.07 4.15
C ALA A 42 8.10 -1.91 3.21
N ILE A 43 7.89 -3.22 3.22
CA ILE A 43 8.65 -4.18 2.40
C ILE A 43 7.73 -4.96 1.44
N PRO A 44 8.28 -5.57 0.38
CA PRO A 44 7.50 -6.43 -0.51
C PRO A 44 6.72 -7.50 0.25
N GLY A 45 5.43 -7.62 -0.04
CA GLY A 45 4.53 -8.53 0.64
C GLY A 45 3.62 -7.86 1.68
N ASP A 46 4.04 -6.72 2.23
CA ASP A 46 3.24 -6.00 3.22
C ASP A 46 1.91 -5.52 2.64
N TRP A 47 0.86 -5.61 3.46
CA TRP A 47 -0.37 -4.89 3.25
C TRP A 47 -0.27 -3.53 3.92
N VAL A 48 -0.63 -2.48 3.21
CA VAL A 48 -0.42 -1.10 3.66
C VAL A 48 -1.65 -0.24 3.48
N ILE A 49 -1.77 0.78 4.31
CA ILE A 49 -2.72 1.87 4.15
C ILE A 49 -2.04 2.98 3.35
N CYS A 50 -2.64 3.33 2.22
CA CYS A 50 -2.22 4.48 1.42
C CYS A 50 -3.24 5.62 1.53
N VAL A 51 -2.73 6.85 1.65
CA VAL A 51 -3.52 8.09 1.54
C VAL A 51 -3.26 8.68 0.16
N GLY A 52 -4.33 9.02 -0.55
CA GLY A 52 -4.26 9.63 -1.89
C GLY A 52 -4.60 11.11 -1.91
N SER A 53 -4.55 11.71 -3.10
CA SER A 53 -4.93 13.11 -3.35
C SER A 53 -4.08 14.11 -2.55
N SER A 54 -4.61 15.29 -2.23
CA SER A 54 -3.90 16.39 -1.55
C SER A 54 -3.31 16.00 -0.18
N ALA A 55 -3.96 15.09 0.55
CA ALA A 55 -3.50 14.61 1.85
C ALA A 55 -2.22 13.77 1.77
N ALA A 56 -1.91 13.18 0.60
CA ALA A 56 -0.70 12.40 0.38
C ALA A 56 0.58 13.25 0.54
N ARG A 57 0.50 14.55 0.23
CA ARG A 57 1.62 15.50 0.36
C ARG A 57 2.01 15.69 1.83
N GLU A 58 1.01 15.93 2.68
CA GLU A 58 1.22 16.04 4.13
C GLU A 58 1.79 14.75 4.70
N ALA A 59 1.23 13.60 4.30
CA ALA A 59 1.76 12.28 4.67
C ALA A 59 3.20 12.03 4.20
N ALA A 60 3.62 12.61 3.06
CA ALA A 60 5.00 12.54 2.57
C ALA A 60 5.96 13.48 3.33
N GLY A 61 5.44 14.26 4.29
CA GLY A 61 6.18 15.16 5.17
C GLY A 61 6.18 16.64 4.75
N SER A 62 5.50 17.02 3.66
CA SER A 62 5.36 18.43 3.26
C SER A 62 4.18 18.68 2.34
N LYS A 63 3.41 19.75 2.59
CA LYS A 63 2.31 20.21 1.71
C LYS A 63 2.75 20.54 0.27
N SER A 64 4.02 20.89 0.08
CA SER A 64 4.59 21.21 -1.24
C SER A 64 5.17 19.99 -1.96
N TYR A 65 5.33 18.84 -1.29
CA TYR A 65 5.89 17.65 -1.93
C TYR A 65 4.93 17.12 -3.01
N PRO A 66 5.39 16.82 -4.23
CA PRO A 66 4.51 16.40 -5.31
C PRO A 66 4.17 14.90 -5.21
N SER A 67 3.44 14.51 -4.15
CA SER A 67 2.84 13.18 -3.97
C SER A 67 1.32 13.23 -4.19
N ASP A 68 0.80 12.21 -4.84
CA ASP A 68 -0.63 11.90 -4.95
C ASP A 68 -1.01 10.58 -4.25
N LEU A 69 -0.02 9.82 -3.77
CA LEU A 69 -0.19 8.57 -3.03
C LEU A 69 0.99 8.31 -2.07
N THR A 70 0.70 8.15 -0.78
CA THR A 70 1.71 7.92 0.25
C THR A 70 1.26 6.82 1.21
N ILE A 71 2.17 5.88 1.54
CA ILE A 71 1.99 4.85 2.56
C ILE A 71 2.07 5.52 3.93
N VAL A 72 1.05 5.29 4.76
CA VAL A 72 0.96 5.86 6.13
C VAL A 72 0.95 4.81 7.23
N GLY A 73 0.84 3.52 6.88
CA GLY A 73 0.91 2.44 7.85
C GLY A 73 0.96 1.07 7.19
N ILE A 74 1.51 0.10 7.92
CA ILE A 74 1.49 -1.33 7.60
C ILE A 74 0.33 -1.95 8.37
N ILE A 75 -0.36 -2.92 7.75
CA ILE A 75 -1.51 -3.62 8.31
C ILE A 75 -1.03 -4.96 8.86
N ASP A 76 -1.14 -5.16 10.17
CA ASP A 76 -0.65 -6.37 10.84
C ASP A 76 -1.40 -7.64 10.40
N HIS A 77 -2.73 -7.52 10.25
CA HIS A 77 -3.61 -8.63 9.92
C HIS A 77 -4.59 -8.23 8.82
N TRP A 78 -4.31 -8.67 7.59
CA TRP A 78 -5.18 -8.44 6.45
C TRP A 78 -5.44 -9.73 5.68
N ASP A 79 -6.72 -10.11 5.57
CA ASP A 79 -7.17 -11.22 4.73
C ASP A 79 -7.76 -10.66 3.41
N PRO A 80 -7.03 -10.79 2.28
CA PRO A 80 -7.51 -10.30 1.00
C PRO A 80 -8.70 -11.09 0.45
N ASP A 81 -8.90 -12.34 0.88
CA ASP A 81 -9.98 -13.18 0.38
C ASP A 81 -11.28 -12.89 1.12
N ALA A 82 -11.23 -12.62 2.43
CA ALA A 82 -12.37 -12.08 3.17
C ALA A 82 -12.91 -10.78 2.54
N ALA A 83 -12.02 -9.89 2.09
CA ALA A 83 -12.42 -8.65 1.42
C ALA A 83 -13.13 -8.90 0.07
N LYS A 84 -12.66 -9.89 -0.71
CA LYS A 84 -13.33 -10.29 -1.96
C LYS A 84 -14.69 -10.93 -1.69
N GLU A 85 -14.79 -11.75 -0.64
CA GLU A 85 -16.05 -12.40 -0.25
C GLU A 85 -17.10 -11.38 0.21
N MET A 86 -16.68 -10.39 1.00
CA MET A 86 -17.52 -9.26 1.39
C MET A 86 -18.00 -8.45 0.17
N ALA A 87 -17.12 -8.18 -0.80
CA ALA A 87 -17.50 -7.52 -2.04
C ALA A 87 -18.46 -8.36 -2.90
N ALA A 88 -18.38 -9.69 -2.80
CA ALA A 88 -19.28 -10.63 -3.46
C ALA A 88 -20.60 -10.88 -2.70
N GLY A 89 -20.85 -10.18 -1.58
CA GLY A 89 -22.10 -10.27 -0.81
C GLY A 89 -22.26 -11.53 0.03
N LYS A 90 -21.18 -12.30 0.26
CA LYS A 90 -21.19 -13.41 1.23
C LYS A 90 -20.77 -12.88 2.60
N PRO A 91 -21.56 -13.10 3.67
CA PRO A 91 -21.16 -12.66 5.00
C PRO A 91 -19.92 -13.42 5.44
N ALA A 92 -18.91 -12.69 5.93
CA ALA A 92 -17.67 -13.25 6.44
C ALA A 92 -17.97 -14.18 7.63
N ASN A 93 -17.53 -15.44 7.56
CA ASN A 93 -17.64 -16.38 8.67
C ASN A 93 -16.50 -16.09 9.67
N PRO A 94 -16.76 -15.61 10.90
CA PRO A 94 -15.70 -15.17 11.82
C PRO A 94 -14.85 -16.31 12.41
N ALA A 95 -15.09 -17.57 12.03
CA ALA A 95 -14.56 -18.75 12.70
C ALA A 95 -13.57 -19.60 11.87
N ALA A 96 -13.13 -19.15 10.69
CA ALA A 96 -12.15 -19.91 9.92
C ALA A 96 -10.72 -19.66 10.45
N PRO A 97 -9.98 -20.69 10.91
CA PRO A 97 -8.58 -20.51 11.27
C PRO A 97 -7.79 -20.15 10.02
N SER A 98 -6.89 -19.17 10.15
CA SER A 98 -5.96 -18.77 9.09
C SER A 98 -5.19 -19.98 8.58
N GLY A 99 -5.55 -20.43 7.39
CA GLY A 99 -4.96 -21.60 6.75
C GLY A 99 -3.47 -21.37 6.50
N SER A 100 -2.65 -21.98 7.34
CA SER A 100 -1.25 -22.29 7.04
C SER A 100 -1.20 -23.16 5.77
N GLY A 101 -0.56 -22.67 4.71
CA GLY A 101 -0.26 -23.46 3.51
C GLY A 101 0.43 -22.61 2.43
N GLY A 102 1.68 -22.84 2.06
CA GLY A 102 2.55 -23.94 2.47
C GLY A 102 3.98 -23.73 1.99
N ALA A 103 4.86 -24.49 2.63
CA ALA A 103 6.14 -24.85 2.08
C ALA A 103 5.95 -25.54 0.73
N LYS A 104 6.66 -25.05 -0.28
CA LYS A 104 7.51 -25.82 -1.19
C LYS A 104 8.43 -24.86 -1.94
#